data_AF-A0A528KGX0-F1
#
_entry.id   AF-A0A528KGX0-F1
#
_cell.length_a   1.000
_cell.length_b   1.000
_cell.length_c   1.000
_cell.angle_alpha   90.00
_cell.angle_beta   90.00
_cell.angle_gamma   90.00
#
_symmetry.space_group_name_H-M   'P 1'
#
loop_
_entity.id
_entity.type
_entity.pdbx_description
1 polymer ?
#
loop_
_entity_poly.entity_id
_entity_poly.type
_entity_poly.pdbx_seq_one_letter_code
_entity_poly.pdbx_strand_id
1 'polypeptide(L)'
;DPIMDAGRIIGLVEPTGQGAISLEPGGQFELSGAPLETIHQTCREGNAHLAQVREIAEPMGIRFLGLGGSPKWSLAETPKMPKSRYEIMTRYMPKV
;
A
#
# COMPACT_ATOMS: atom_id res chain seq x y z
N ASP A 1 2.24 -8.60 11.86
CA ASP A 1 1.65 -9.86 11.34
C ASP A 1 1.11 -9.70 9.93
N PRO A 2 1.10 -10.78 9.11
CA PRO A 2 0.57 -10.73 7.76
C PRO A 2 -0.96 -10.65 7.74
N ILE A 3 -1.50 -9.80 6.88
CA ILE A 3 -2.93 -9.77 6.53
C ILE A 3 -3.13 -10.69 5.33
N MET A 4 -4.04 -11.66 5.47
CA MET A 4 -4.30 -12.69 4.46
C MET A 4 -5.66 -12.49 3.80
N ASP A 5 -5.72 -12.68 2.47
CA ASP A 5 -6.98 -12.81 1.71
C ASP A 5 -6.83 -13.97 0.72
N ALA A 6 -7.76 -14.93 0.77
CA ALA A 6 -7.74 -16.15 -0.03
C ALA A 6 -6.36 -16.85 -0.08
N GLY A 7 -5.65 -16.89 1.06
CA GLY A 7 -4.32 -17.50 1.18
C GLY A 7 -3.14 -16.66 0.67
N ARG A 8 -3.36 -15.40 0.28
CA ARG A 8 -2.32 -14.48 -0.19
C ARG A 8 -2.07 -13.38 0.84
N ILE A 9 -0.81 -13.00 1.02
CA ILE A 9 -0.44 -11.83 1.82
C ILE A 9 -0.85 -10.57 1.03
N ILE A 10 -1.68 -9.72 1.65
CA ILE A 10 -2.21 -8.49 1.03
C ILE A 10 -1.85 -7.22 1.81
N GLY A 11 -1.13 -7.38 2.91
CA GLY A 11 -0.73 -6.31 3.80
C GLY A 11 -0.03 -6.85 5.04
N LEU A 12 0.43 -5.93 5.89
CA LEU A 12 1.09 -6.22 7.15
C LEU A 12 0.48 -5.31 8.24
N VAL A 13 0.24 -5.85 9.42
CA VAL A 13 -0.08 -5.06 10.61
C VAL A 13 1.20 -4.89 11.43
N GLU A 14 1.42 -3.67 11.92
CA GLU A 14 2.51 -3.38 12.85
C GLU A 14 2.36 -4.20 14.15
N PRO A 15 3.44 -4.62 14.83
CA PRO A 15 3.35 -5.38 16.09
C PRO A 15 2.48 -4.74 17.19
N THR A 16 2.34 -3.42 17.23
CA THR A 16 1.50 -2.69 18.19
C THR A 16 0.02 -2.73 17.83
N GLY A 17 -0.31 -3.12 16.58
CA GLY A 17 -1.67 -3.06 16.02
C GLY A 17 -2.13 -1.66 15.63
N GLN A 18 -1.28 -0.64 15.73
CA GLN A 18 -1.67 0.75 15.53
C GLN A 18 -1.48 1.24 14.09
N GLY A 19 -0.51 0.69 13.37
CA GLY A 19 -0.30 0.94 11.95
C GLY A 19 -0.49 -0.30 11.08
N ALA A 20 -0.68 -0.09 9.79
CA ALA A 20 -0.74 -1.15 8.79
C ALA A 20 -0.16 -0.72 7.44
N ILE A 21 0.39 -1.69 6.71
CA ILE A 21 0.75 -1.58 5.31
C ILE A 21 -0.29 -2.33 4.49
N SER A 22 -0.77 -1.70 3.41
CA SER A 22 -1.84 -2.24 2.58
C SER A 22 -1.55 -2.04 1.09
N LEU A 23 -2.20 -2.85 0.24
CA LEU A 23 -2.14 -2.72 -1.21
C LEU A 23 -3.47 -2.22 -1.77
N GLU A 24 -3.43 -1.13 -2.53
CA GLU A 24 -4.56 -0.55 -3.24
C GLU A 24 -4.88 -1.31 -4.55
N PRO A 25 -6.02 -1.07 -5.25
CA PRO A 25 -6.45 -1.89 -6.39
C PRO A 25 -5.39 -2.08 -7.49
N GLY A 26 -4.60 -1.04 -7.75
CA GLY A 26 -3.56 -1.03 -8.77
C GLY A 26 -2.17 -1.44 -8.27
N GLY A 27 -2.06 -1.91 -7.02
CA GLY A 27 -0.78 -2.26 -6.39
C GLY A 27 -0.03 -1.08 -5.79
N GLN A 28 -0.69 0.06 -5.59
CA GLN A 28 -0.08 1.15 -4.83
C GLN A 28 0.16 0.68 -3.39
N PHE A 29 1.33 1.01 -2.87
CA PHE A 29 1.80 0.58 -1.56
C PHE A 29 1.48 1.66 -0.54
N GLU A 30 0.62 1.33 0.41
CA GLU A 30 0.04 2.29 1.35
C GLU A 30 0.57 2.05 2.76
N LEU A 31 0.85 3.16 3.47
CA LEU A 31 1.00 3.20 4.91
C LEU A 31 -0.26 3.82 5.53
N SER A 32 -0.95 3.06 6.38
CA SER A 32 -1.90 3.58 7.36
C SER A 32 -1.14 3.71 8.69
N GLY A 33 -0.77 4.95 9.03
CA GLY A 33 0.01 5.26 10.23
C GLY A 33 -0.79 5.14 11.52
N ALA A 34 -0.07 5.08 12.65
CA ALA A 34 -0.66 5.06 13.97
C ALA A 34 -1.39 6.38 14.32
N PRO A 35 -2.36 6.36 15.26
CA PRO A 35 -2.90 7.57 15.83
C PRO A 35 -1.83 8.24 16.70
N LEU A 36 -1.26 9.34 16.20
CA LEU A 36 -0.17 10.06 16.84
C LEU A 36 -0.64 11.43 17.36
N GLU A 37 -0.03 11.90 18.43
CA GLU A 37 -0.38 13.14 19.11
C GLU A 37 0.10 14.39 18.36
N THR A 38 1.23 14.28 17.64
CA THR A 38 1.87 15.43 16.98
C THR A 38 2.25 15.15 15.54
N ILE A 39 2.23 16.19 14.71
CA ILE A 39 2.70 16.13 13.32
C ILE A 39 4.18 15.72 13.21
N HIS A 40 4.99 15.99 14.24
CA HIS A 40 6.40 15.59 14.27
C HIS A 40 6.54 14.08 14.45
N GLN A 41 5.64 13.44 15.20
CA GLN A 41 5.58 11.98 15.29
C GLN A 41 5.16 11.40 13.93
N THR A 42 4.14 11.95 13.26
CA THR A 42 3.74 11.51 11.91
C THR A 42 4.88 11.64 10.89
N CYS A 43 5.63 12.75 10.94
CA CYS A 43 6.80 12.94 10.08
C CYS A 43 7.87 11.87 10.35
N ARG A 44 8.14 11.54 11.63
CA ARG A 44 9.09 10.47 11.98
C ARG A 44 8.63 9.10 11.50
N GLU A 45 7.36 8.77 11.67
CA GLU A 45 6.76 7.51 11.22
C GLU A 45 6.87 7.37 9.70
N GLY A 46 6.44 8.40 8.94
CA GLY A 46 6.53 8.38 7.48
C GLY A 46 7.96 8.22 6.98
N ASN A 47 8.93 8.90 7.58
CA ASN A 47 10.34 8.75 7.22
C ASN A 47 10.90 7.36 7.57
N ALA A 48 10.51 6.80 8.71
CA ALA A 48 10.91 5.44 9.10
C ALA A 48 10.38 4.41 8.09
N HIS A 49 9.12 4.54 7.66
CA HIS A 49 8.53 3.69 6.64
C HIS A 49 9.27 3.79 5.29
N LEU A 50 9.55 5.01 4.82
CA LEU A 50 10.31 5.21 3.57
C LEU A 50 11.72 4.61 3.63
N ALA A 51 12.39 4.72 4.79
CA ALA A 51 13.70 4.11 5.01
C ALA A 51 13.63 2.58 4.95
N GLN A 52 12.67 1.96 5.65
CA GLN A 52 12.46 0.51 5.65
C GLN A 52 12.14 -0.03 4.26
N VAL A 53 11.22 0.62 3.56
CA VAL A 53 10.81 0.23 2.20
C VAL A 53 12.00 0.32 1.25
N ARG A 54 12.80 1.38 1.35
CA ARG A 54 14.02 1.51 0.54
C ARG A 54 15.02 0.40 0.84
N GLU A 55 15.32 0.15 2.11
CA GLU A 55 16.27 -0.87 2.54
C GLU A 55 15.92 -2.25 1.98
N ILE A 56 14.64 -2.63 2.04
CA ILE A 56 14.15 -3.93 1.56
C ILE A 56 14.09 -3.98 0.03
N ALA A 57 13.61 -2.91 -0.62
CA ALA A 57 13.34 -2.91 -2.06
C ALA A 57 14.59 -2.68 -2.92
N GLU A 58 15.60 -1.99 -2.39
CA GLU A 58 16.79 -1.61 -3.15
C GLU A 58 17.58 -2.81 -3.69
N PRO A 59 17.86 -3.87 -2.90
CA PRO A 59 18.47 -5.11 -3.37
C PRO A 59 17.61 -5.88 -4.39
N MET A 60 16.29 -5.68 -4.39
CA MET A 60 15.36 -6.32 -5.33
C MET A 60 15.26 -5.57 -6.66
N GLY A 61 15.96 -4.44 -6.82
CA GLY A 61 15.83 -3.57 -7.99
C GLY A 61 14.50 -2.82 -8.05
N ILE A 62 13.76 -2.75 -6.94
CA ILE A 62 12.47 -2.08 -6.86
C ILE A 62 12.69 -0.64 -6.34
N ARG A 63 11.87 0.29 -6.82
CA ARG A 63 11.83 1.70 -6.37
C ARG A 63 10.37 2.16 -6.28
N PHE A 64 10.12 3.14 -5.43
CA PHE A 64 8.81 3.73 -5.20
C PHE A 64 8.80 5.16 -5.73
N LEU A 65 7.65 5.56 -6.29
CA LEU A 65 7.45 6.88 -6.90
C LEU A 65 6.23 7.55 -6.25
N GLY A 66 6.46 8.68 -5.58
CA GLY A 66 5.40 9.48 -4.98
C GLY A 66 4.76 10.43 -5.99
N LEU A 67 3.65 10.01 -6.60
CA LEU A 67 2.83 10.81 -7.50
C LEU A 67 1.35 10.51 -7.27
N GLY A 68 0.46 11.42 -7.67
CA GLY A 68 -0.99 11.20 -7.59
C GLY A 68 -1.53 10.14 -8.56
N GLY A 69 -0.76 9.74 -9.57
CA GLY A 69 -1.12 8.72 -10.53
C GLY A 69 0.08 8.24 -11.34
N SER A 70 -0.07 7.10 -12.01
CA SER A 70 0.96 6.54 -12.89
C SER A 70 1.21 7.50 -14.07
N PRO A 71 2.45 7.96 -14.29
CA PRO A 71 2.79 8.80 -15.45
C PRO A 71 3.11 7.96 -16.70
N LYS A 72 3.10 6.63 -16.61
CA LYS A 72 3.64 5.72 -17.64
C LYS A 72 2.60 4.74 -18.18
N TRP A 73 1.89 4.08 -17.28
CA TRP A 73 0.92 3.03 -17.62
C TRP A 73 -0.50 3.59 -17.61
N SER A 74 -1.29 3.15 -18.58
CA SER A 74 -2.74 3.31 -18.61
C SER A 74 -3.44 2.46 -17.54
N LEU A 75 -4.73 2.72 -17.33
CA LEU A 75 -5.56 1.91 -16.44
C LEU A 75 -5.60 0.43 -16.87
N ALA A 76 -5.61 0.15 -18.17
CA ALA A 76 -5.65 -1.22 -18.70
C ALA A 76 -4.34 -1.98 -18.48
N GLU A 77 -3.21 -1.27 -18.41
CA GLU A 77 -1.89 -1.84 -18.14
C GLU A 77 -1.58 -1.98 -16.65
N THR A 78 -2.38 -1.35 -15.78
CA THR A 78 -2.17 -1.37 -14.34
C THR A 78 -2.53 -2.76 -13.78
N PRO A 79 -1.62 -3.41 -13.01
CA PRO A 79 -1.89 -4.72 -12.44
C PRO A 79 -3.03 -4.65 -11.43
N LYS A 80 -3.74 -5.76 -11.23
CA LYS A 80 -4.85 -5.85 -10.28
C LYS A 80 -4.43 -6.63 -9.05
N MET A 81 -4.55 -6.04 -7.87
CA MET A 81 -4.24 -6.73 -6.63
C MET A 81 -5.26 -7.82 -6.30
N PRO A 82 -4.81 -8.98 -5.77
CA PRO A 82 -5.67 -10.13 -5.52
C PRO A 82 -6.44 -10.00 -4.19
N LYS A 83 -7.15 -8.88 -3.99
CA LYS A 83 -8.04 -8.64 -2.84
C LYS A 83 -9.49 -8.79 -3.30
N SER A 84 -10.25 -9.70 -2.69
CA SER A 84 -11.59 -10.07 -3.16
C SER A 84 -12.55 -8.87 -3.23
N ARG A 85 -12.40 -7.89 -2.33
CA ARG A 85 -13.19 -6.65 -2.34
C ARG A 85 -13.04 -5.86 -3.64
N TYR A 86 -11.86 -5.87 -4.26
CA TYR A 86 -11.60 -5.05 -5.45
C TYR A 86 -12.33 -5.58 -6.68
N GLU A 87 -12.56 -6.88 -6.81
CA GLU A 87 -13.38 -7.42 -7.90
C GLU A 87 -14.82 -6.90 -7.85
N ILE A 88 -15.39 -6.79 -6.65
CA ILE A 88 -16.74 -6.24 -6.45
C ILE A 88 -16.75 -4.78 -6.91
N MET A 89 -15.78 -3.98 -6.46
CA MET A 89 -15.68 -2.56 -6.81
C MET A 89 -15.47 -2.37 -8.32
N THR A 90 -14.57 -3.14 -8.96
CA THR A 90 -14.32 -3.06 -10.40
C THR A 90 -15.57 -3.34 -11.23
N ARG A 91 -16.43 -4.27 -10.81
CA ARG A 91 -17.72 -4.54 -11.49
C ARG A 91 -18.77 -3.46 -11.25
N TYR A 92 -18.69 -2.76 -10.11
CA TYR A 92 -19.69 -1.78 -9.70
C TYR A 92 -19.41 -0.38 -10.24
N MET A 93 -18.16 0.07 -10.20
CA MET A 93 -17.77 1.45 -10.57
C MET A 93 -18.26 1.91 -11.97
N PRO A 94 -18.32 1.07 -13.01
CA PRO A 94 -18.86 1.50 -14.31
C PRO A 94 -20.38 1.77 -14.33
N LYS A 95 -21.09 1.43 -13.26
CA LYS A 95 -22.56 1.54 -13.17
C LYS A 95 -23.03 2.80 -12.43
N VAL A 96 -22.10 3.57 -11.86
CA VAL A 96 -22.37 4.78 -11.08
C VAL A 96 -21.89 6.03 -11.80
#